data_AF-A0A953LVI2-F1
#
_entry.id   AF-A0A953LVI2-F1
#
_cell.length_a   1.000
_cell.length_b   1.000
_cell.length_c   1.000
_cell.angle_alpha   90.00
_cell.angle_beta   90.00
_cell.angle_gamma   90.00
#
_symmetry.space_group_name_H-M   'P 1'
#
loop_
_entity.id
_entity.type
_entity.pdbx_description
1 polymer ?
#
loop_
_entity_poly.entity_id
_entity_poly.type
_entity_poly.pdbx_seq_one_letter_code
_entity_poly.pdbx_strand_id
1 'polypeptide(L)'
;GYGPGERVFASSKLFFAFPLGHVLIGGLRSGATIILHDGWPDGDVIAAVVERHRPTLMLSVPAFYRGLLRDGFASRPGFKTVRC
;
A
#
# COMPACT_ATOMS: atom_id res chain seq x y z
N GLY A 1 -0.99 12.07 5.23
CA GLY A 1 -1.65 12.48 3.98
C GLY A 1 -0.73 12.15 2.83
N TYR A 2 -0.74 12.93 1.76
CA TYR A 2 0.34 12.94 0.77
C TYR A 2 1.33 14.05 1.10
N GLY A 3 2.63 13.83 0.85
CA GLY A 3 3.65 14.84 1.07
C GLY A 3 5.07 14.27 1.23
N PRO A 4 6.08 15.15 1.39
CA PRO A 4 7.44 14.74 1.71
C PRO A 4 7.50 13.89 2.97
N GLY A 5 8.31 12.83 2.95
CA GLY A 5 8.45 11.87 4.06
C GLY A 5 7.36 10.81 4.13
N GLU A 6 6.27 10.94 3.38
CA GLU A 6 5.25 9.89 3.25
C GLU A 6 5.72 8.78 2.30
N ARG A 7 5.37 7.54 2.63
CA ARG A 7 5.63 6.35 1.81
C ARG A 7 4.30 5.75 1.41
N VAL A 8 3.98 5.87 0.12
CA VAL A 8 2.69 5.46 -0.44
C VAL A 8 2.82 4.13 -1.15
N PHE A 9 1.84 3.26 -0.93
CA PHE A 9 1.78 1.93 -1.54
C PHE A 9 0.34 1.60 -1.94
N ALA A 10 0.16 0.86 -3.03
CA ALA A 10 -1.11 0.25 -3.36
C ALA A 10 -0.96 -1.24 -3.66
N SER A 11 -1.92 -2.05 -3.20
CA SER A 11 -2.00 -3.45 -3.62
C SER A 11 -2.46 -3.59 -5.08
N SER A 12 -3.18 -2.60 -5.61
CA SER A 12 -3.67 -2.58 -6.99
C SER A 12 -2.58 -2.20 -8.00
N LYS A 13 -2.67 -2.73 -9.22
CA LYS A 13 -1.68 -2.53 -10.29
C LYS A 13 -1.84 -1.20 -11.04
N LEU A 14 -0.73 -0.61 -11.48
CA LEU A 14 -0.68 0.73 -12.09
C LEU A 14 -1.44 0.89 -13.42
N PHE A 15 -1.85 -0.19 -14.08
CA PHE A 15 -2.72 -0.10 -15.25
C PHE A 15 -4.18 0.22 -14.88
N PHE A 16 -4.55 0.15 -13.60
CA PHE A 16 -5.84 0.65 -13.11
C PHE A 16 -5.74 2.14 -12.79
N ALA A 17 -6.79 2.90 -13.12
CA ALA A 17 -6.85 4.34 -12.88
C ALA A 17 -6.67 4.73 -11.41
N PHE A 18 -7.19 3.91 -10.47
CA PHE A 18 -7.11 4.18 -9.03
C PHE A 18 -5.66 4.30 -8.49
N PRO A 19 -4.80 3.27 -8.59
CA PRO A 19 -3.40 3.39 -8.16
C PRO A 19 -2.58 4.30 -9.09
N LEU A 20 -2.91 4.37 -10.40
CA LEU A 20 -2.23 5.30 -11.30
C LEU A 20 -2.38 6.75 -10.84
N GLY A 21 -3.62 7.17 -10.55
CA GLY A 21 -3.92 8.54 -10.13
C GLY A 21 -3.43 8.83 -8.71
N HIS A 22 -3.74 7.96 -7.75
CA HIS A 22 -3.46 8.24 -6.34
C HIS A 22 -2.00 7.94 -5.94
N VAL A 23 -1.42 6.84 -6.40
CA VAL A 23 -0.07 6.44 -6.00
C VAL A 23 0.99 7.02 -6.93
N LEU A 24 0.91 6.75 -8.24
CA LEU A 24 1.96 7.22 -9.15
C LEU A 24 1.90 8.74 -9.35
N ILE A 25 0.80 9.25 -9.91
CA ILE A 25 0.68 10.67 -10.24
C ILE A 25 0.61 11.51 -8.94
N GLY A 26 -0.28 11.16 -8.02
CA GLY A 26 -0.45 11.87 -6.75
C GLY A 26 0.78 11.82 -5.85
N GLY A 27 1.45 10.66 -5.76
CA GLY A 27 2.69 10.49 -5.01
C GLY A 27 3.81 11.37 -5.57
N LEU A 28 4.07 11.31 -6.87
CA LEU A 28 5.10 12.14 -7.51
C LEU A 28 4.81 13.63 -7.35
N ARG A 29 3.56 14.06 -7.56
CA ARG A 29 3.17 15.48 -7.44
C ARG A 29 3.31 16.03 -6.03
N SER A 30 3.26 15.18 -5.01
CA SER A 30 3.36 15.58 -3.60
C SER A 30 4.77 15.43 -3.02
N GLY A 31 5.73 14.87 -3.76
CA GLY A 31 7.07 14.57 -3.25
C GLY A 31 7.11 13.37 -2.29
N ALA A 32 6.09 12.51 -2.32
CA ALA A 32 6.08 11.27 -1.54
C ALA A 32 7.01 10.21 -2.16
N THR A 33 7.46 9.27 -1.33
CA THR A 33 8.16 8.07 -1.80
C THR A 33 7.15 7.01 -2.23
N ILE A 34 7.27 6.48 -3.44
CA ILE A 34 6.36 5.47 -3.98
C ILE A 34 6.98 4.08 -3.84
N ILE A 35 6.25 3.16 -3.21
CA ILE A 35 6.61 1.74 -3.13
C ILE A 35 5.88 1.01 -4.27
N LEU A 36 6.64 0.27 -5.08
CA LEU A 36 6.11 -0.55 -6.18
C LEU A 36 6.42 -2.02 -5.93
N HIS A 37 5.47 -2.88 -6.28
CA HIS A 37 5.63 -4.33 -6.29
C HIS A 37 5.15 -4.90 -7.64
N ASP A 38 6.01 -5.64 -8.30
CA ASP A 38 5.82 -6.20 -9.65
C ASP A 38 4.97 -7.48 -9.65
N GLY A 39 5.07 -8.32 -8.61
CA GLY A 39 4.30 -9.56 -8.43
C GLY A 39 2.83 -9.39 -8.02
N TRP A 40 2.01 -10.44 -8.16
CA TRP A 40 0.58 -10.35 -7.83
C TRP A 40 0.35 -10.10 -6.33
N PRO A 41 -0.65 -9.29 -5.96
CA PRO A 41 -0.91 -8.96 -4.57
C PRO A 41 -1.68 -10.12 -3.91
N ASP A 42 -0.98 -10.95 -3.16
CA ASP A 42 -1.58 -11.86 -2.17
C ASP A 42 -1.29 -11.37 -0.74
N GLY A 43 -1.92 -12.00 0.25
CA GLY A 43 -1.83 -11.57 1.64
C GLY A 43 -0.40 -11.61 2.20
N ASP A 44 0.35 -12.67 1.91
CA ASP A 44 1.72 -12.84 2.41
C ASP A 44 2.70 -11.88 1.75
N VAL A 45 2.60 -11.73 0.43
CA VAL A 45 3.40 -10.78 -0.36
C VAL A 45 3.19 -9.36 0.14
N ILE A 46 1.93 -8.93 0.29
CA ILE A 46 1.62 -7.58 0.75
C ILE A 46 2.08 -7.37 2.20
N ALA A 47 1.89 -8.36 3.05
CA ALA A 47 2.38 -8.30 4.42
C ALA A 47 3.92 -8.19 4.49
N ALA A 48 4.64 -8.90 3.61
CA ALA A 48 6.10 -8.79 3.50
C ALA A 48 6.54 -7.41 2.99
N VAL A 49 5.85 -6.86 1.99
CA VAL A 49 6.10 -5.49 1.49
C VAL A 49 5.88 -4.47 2.60
N VAL A 50 4.78 -4.60 3.36
CA VAL A 50 4.46 -3.70 4.48
C VAL A 50 5.51 -3.78 5.58
N GLU A 51 5.95 -4.98 5.96
CA GLU A 51 7.01 -5.14 6.96
C GLU A 51 8.34 -4.54 6.53
N ARG A 52 8.74 -4.78 5.27
CA ARG A 52 10.03 -4.33 4.73
C ARG A 52 10.07 -2.83 4.51
N HIS A 53 9.04 -2.25 3.89
CA HIS A 53 9.08 -0.86 3.43
C HIS A 53 8.35 0.11 4.35
N ARG A 54 7.53 -0.40 5.28
CA ARG A 54 6.78 0.37 6.28
C ARG A 54 6.02 1.55 5.65
N PRO A 55 5.10 1.30 4.69
CA PRO A 55 4.30 2.36 4.11
C PRO A 55 3.54 3.13 5.20
N THR A 56 3.40 4.44 5.01
CA THR A 56 2.62 5.30 5.91
C THR A 56 1.20 5.49 5.41
N LEU A 57 0.97 5.28 4.10
CA LEU A 57 -0.33 5.24 3.46
C LEU A 57 -0.40 4.02 2.55
N MET A 58 -1.41 3.18 2.77
CA MET A 58 -1.70 2.03 1.92
C MET A 58 -3.08 2.20 1.30
N LEU A 59 -3.16 2.06 -0.02
CA LEU A 59 -4.41 2.07 -0.76
C LEU A 59 -4.72 0.67 -1.27
N SER A 60 -5.95 0.22 -1.03
CA SER A 60 -6.40 -1.09 -1.45
C SER A 60 -7.91 -1.08 -1.67
N VAL A 61 -8.46 -2.24 -2.00
CA VAL A 61 -9.89 -2.43 -2.22
C VAL A 61 -10.52 -3.10 -0.99
N PRO A 62 -11.82 -2.87 -0.71
CA PRO A 62 -12.48 -3.45 0.46
C PRO A 62 -12.34 -4.97 0.57
N ALA A 63 -12.42 -5.68 -0.55
CA ALA A 63 -12.26 -7.13 -0.60
C ALA A 63 -10.89 -7.61 -0.11
N PHE A 64 -9.83 -6.84 -0.41
CA PHE A 64 -8.47 -7.17 -0.03
C PHE A 64 -8.22 -6.88 1.46
N TYR A 65 -8.69 -5.73 1.96
CA TYR A 65 -8.65 -5.44 3.40
C TYR A 65 -9.37 -6.51 4.22
N ARG A 66 -10.53 -6.97 3.76
CA ARG A 66 -11.24 -8.09 4.38
C ARG A 66 -10.40 -9.38 4.42
N GLY A 67 -9.68 -9.70 3.33
CA GLY A 67 -8.76 -10.84 3.30
C GLY A 67 -7.63 -10.70 4.31
N LEU A 68 -6.98 -9.54 4.37
CA LEU A 68 -5.89 -9.27 5.32
C LEU A 68 -6.32 -9.41 6.79
N LEU A 69 -7.56 -8.98 7.11
CA LEU A 69 -8.13 -9.11 8.44
C LEU A 69 -8.50 -10.56 8.76
N ARG A 70 -9.19 -11.24 7.84
CA ARG A 70 -9.62 -12.64 7.99
C ARG A 70 -8.43 -13.56 8.24
N ASP A 71 -7.34 -13.35 7.51
CA ASP A 71 -6.16 -14.23 7.53
C ASP A 71 -5.09 -13.76 8.54
N GLY A 72 -5.38 -12.73 9.34
CA GLY A 72 -4.52 -12.25 10.43
C GLY A 72 -3.28 -11.45 10.01
N PHE A 73 -3.11 -11.16 8.71
CA PHE A 73 -1.97 -10.39 8.20
C PHE A 73 -1.94 -8.96 8.76
N ALA A 74 -3.10 -8.34 8.94
CA ALA A 74 -3.21 -6.98 9.47
C ALA A 74 -2.74 -6.83 10.93
N SER A 75 -2.56 -7.93 11.66
CA SER A 75 -2.03 -7.92 13.02
C SER A 75 -0.50 -7.83 13.09
N ARG A 76 0.20 -7.94 11.95
CA ARG A 76 1.66 -7.86 11.91
C ARG A 76 2.16 -6.44 12.27
N PRO A 77 3.31 -6.30 12.95
CA PRO A 77 3.80 -5.00 13.45
C PRO A 77 3.86 -3.87 12.41
N GLY A 78 4.18 -4.19 11.16
CA GLY A 78 4.30 -3.24 10.06
C GLY A 78 2.99 -2.52 9.71
N PHE A 79 1.83 -3.10 10.04
CA PHE A 79 0.53 -2.48 9.80
C PHE A 79 0.12 -1.46 10.87
N LYS A 80 0.77 -1.44 12.05
CA LYS A 80 0.37 -0.56 13.16
C LYS A 80 0.42 0.94 12.83
N THR A 81 1.29 1.33 11.92
CA THR A 81 1.48 2.73 11.51
C THR A 81 0.87 3.06 10.16
N VAL A 82 0.27 2.06 9.49
CA VAL A 82 -0.32 2.22 8.17
C VAL A 82 -1.66 2.93 8.32
N ARG A 83 -1.85 3.99 7.54
CA ARG A 83 -3.16 4.61 7.35
C ARG A 83 -3.78 4.09 6.05
N CYS A 84 -5.09 3.89 6.07
CA CYS A 84 -5.88 3.35 4.96
C CYS A 84 -6.75 4.44 4.33
#